data_AF-A0A7J5AKK1-F1
#
_entry.id   AF-A0A7J5AKK1-F1
#
_cell.length_a   1.000
_cell.length_b   1.000
_cell.length_c   1.000
_cell.angle_alpha   90.00
_cell.angle_beta   90.00
_cell.angle_gamma   90.00
#
_symmetry.space_group_name_H-M   'P 1'
#
loop_
_entity.id
_entity.type
_entity.pdbx_description
1 polymer ?
#
loop_
_entity_poly.entity_id
_entity_poly.type
_entity_poly.pdbx_seq_one_letter_code
_entity_poly.pdbx_strand_id
1 'polypeptide(L)'
;MVKRPPQNTNFADNLKQWTSILLLLLLTWQTMFKAGYIIYWKVNQAYIAETFCENKNKPQIHCNGKCYLNKQLKKADNTESDDKGIPNAILKLKSIDLFMLHNLSWSFGNYLFSLDKSTPIYNSLNLLTGYYNSLFRPPKFI
;
A
#
# COMPACT_ATOMS: atom_id res chain seq x y z
N MET A 1 45.31 -12.88 -19.25
CA MET A 1 44.09 -13.51 -18.68
C MET A 1 43.65 -12.69 -17.48
N VAL A 2 42.58 -11.90 -17.60
CA VAL A 2 42.03 -11.12 -16.48
C VAL A 2 41.02 -12.01 -15.75
N LYS A 3 41.34 -12.46 -14.53
CA LYS A 3 40.38 -13.17 -13.68
C LYS A 3 39.32 -12.16 -13.22
N ARG A 4 38.04 -12.40 -13.55
CA ARG A 4 36.93 -11.64 -12.98
C ARG A 4 36.85 -11.91 -11.48
N PRO A 5 36.70 -10.89 -10.61
CA PRO A 5 36.53 -11.10 -9.18
C PRO A 5 35.20 -11.85 -8.90
N PRO A 6 35.14 -12.68 -7.85
CA PRO A 6 33.93 -13.42 -7.50
C PRO A 6 32.84 -12.43 -7.08
N GLN A 7 31.74 -12.41 -7.82
CA GLN A 7 30.54 -11.64 -7.49
C GLN A 7 29.80 -12.40 -6.38
N ASN A 8 29.88 -11.92 -5.14
CA ASN A 8 29.10 -12.45 -4.02
C ASN A 8 27.64 -11.98 -4.16
N THR A 9 26.84 -12.73 -4.92
CA THR A 9 25.42 -12.44 -5.20
C THR A 9 24.58 -12.46 -3.93
N ASN A 10 24.91 -13.31 -2.96
CA ASN A 10 24.15 -13.46 -1.71
C ASN A 10 24.10 -12.16 -0.89
N PHE A 11 25.20 -11.39 -0.84
CA PHE A 11 25.21 -10.14 -0.08
C PHE A 11 24.35 -9.06 -0.74
N ALA A 12 24.45 -8.91 -2.05
CA ALA A 12 23.67 -7.93 -2.80
C ALA A 12 22.16 -8.29 -2.80
N ASP A 13 21.83 -9.58 -2.84
CA ASP A 13 20.43 -10.03 -2.85
C ASP A 13 19.78 -9.92 -1.46
N ASN A 14 20.51 -10.25 -0.39
CA ASN A 14 20.06 -9.99 0.98
C ASN A 14 19.87 -8.48 1.24
N LEU A 15 20.79 -7.63 0.78
CA LEU A 15 20.68 -6.18 0.93
C LEU A 15 19.41 -5.64 0.24
N LYS A 16 19.12 -6.09 -0.98
CA LYS A 16 17.89 -5.71 -1.70
C LYS A 16 16.64 -6.14 -0.92
N GLN A 17 16.62 -7.36 -0.40
CA GLN A 17 15.49 -7.87 0.39
C GLN A 17 15.25 -7.03 1.66
N TRP A 18 16.30 -6.70 2.41
CA TRP A 18 16.20 -5.84 3.58
C TRP A 18 15.75 -4.42 3.23
N THR A 19 16.26 -3.84 2.13
CA THR A 19 15.80 -2.52 1.69
C THR A 19 14.31 -2.53 1.35
N SER A 20 13.81 -3.59 0.70
CA SER A 20 12.39 -3.71 0.36
C SER A 20 11.51 -3.85 1.62
N ILE A 21 11.91 -4.68 2.58
CA ILE A 21 11.20 -4.85 3.87
C ILE A 21 11.18 -3.52 4.64
N LEU A 22 12.32 -2.82 4.70
CA LEU A 22 12.42 -1.52 5.36
C LEU A 22 11.51 -0.47 4.72
N LEU A 23 11.41 -0.47 3.39
CA LEU A 23 10.54 0.45 2.66
C LEU A 23 9.05 0.18 2.92
N LEU A 24 8.67 -1.10 3.02
CA LEU A 24 7.31 -1.52 3.40
C LEU A 24 6.98 -1.15 4.87
N LEU A 25 7.94 -1.33 5.78
CA LEU A 25 7.78 -0.93 7.17
C LEU A 25 7.64 0.58 7.32
N LEU A 26 8.44 1.37 6.59
CA LEU A 26 8.33 2.83 6.58
C LEU A 26 6.98 3.32 6.06
N LEU A 27 6.40 2.63 5.07
CA LEU A 27 5.08 2.97 4.55
C LEU A 27 3.97 2.68 5.56
N THR A 28 4.05 1.55 6.26
CA THR A 28 3.03 1.14 7.24
C THR A 28 3.17 1.88 8.58
N TRP A 29 4.37 2.30 8.96
CA TRP A 29 4.65 3.07 10.18
C TRP A 29 3.78 4.32 10.32
N GLN A 30 3.51 4.98 9.20
CA GLN A 30 2.69 6.19 9.11
C GLN A 30 1.27 5.97 9.67
N THR A 31 0.72 4.78 9.43
CA THR A 31 -0.62 4.39 9.90
C THR A 31 -0.66 4.02 11.38
N MET A 32 0.48 3.58 11.93
CA MET A 32 0.58 3.12 13.32
C MET A 32 0.38 4.25 14.33
N PHE A 33 0.69 5.50 13.98
CA PHE A 33 0.50 6.64 14.89
C PHE A 33 -0.96 6.82 15.31
N LYS A 34 -1.91 6.74 14.36
CA LYS A 34 -3.35 6.82 14.64
C LYS A 34 -3.84 5.61 15.44
N ALA A 35 -3.35 4.41 15.10
CA ALA A 35 -3.65 3.20 15.85
C ALA A 35 -3.19 3.31 17.31
N GLY A 36 -2.02 3.90 17.56
CA GLY A 36 -1.49 4.16 18.89
C GLY A 36 -2.44 5.01 19.76
N TYR A 37 -3.00 6.09 19.22
CA TYR A 37 -3.98 6.91 19.95
C TYR A 37 -5.26 6.14 20.29
N ILE A 38 -5.74 5.28 19.40
CA ILE A 38 -6.92 4.46 19.64
C ILE A 38 -6.63 3.43 20.74
N ILE A 39 -5.48 2.76 20.70
CA ILE A 39 -5.06 1.79 21.71
C ILE A 39 -4.91 2.47 23.08
N TYR A 40 -4.22 3.60 23.13
CA TYR A 40 -4.07 4.39 24.36
C TYR A 40 -5.43 4.78 24.93
N TRP A 41 -6.35 5.26 24.08
CA TRP A 41 -7.71 5.58 24.53
C TRP A 41 -8.45 4.35 25.07
N LYS A 42 -8.32 3.19 24.43
CA LYS A 42 -8.97 1.95 24.87
C LYS A 42 -8.46 1.46 26.22
N VAL A 43 -7.14 1.44 26.41
CA VAL A 43 -6.51 1.00 27.66
C VAL A 43 -6.86 1.95 28.82
N ASN A 44 -6.89 3.25 28.55
CA ASN A 44 -7.11 4.28 29.57
C ASN A 44 -8.53 4.89 29.52
N GLN A 45 -9.51 4.17 28.98
CA GLN A 45 -10.82 4.72 28.63
C GLN A 45 -11.56 5.31 29.85
N ALA A 46 -11.49 4.65 31.01
CA ALA A 46 -12.13 5.12 32.24
C ALA A 46 -11.53 6.45 32.72
N TYR A 47 -10.19 6.50 32.82
CA TYR A 47 -9.46 7.71 33.22
C TYR A 47 -9.71 8.88 32.26
N ILE A 48 -9.73 8.61 30.95
CA ILE A 48 -9.99 9.63 29.94
C ILE A 48 -11.43 10.14 30.00
N ALA A 49 -12.39 9.24 30.25
CA ALA A 49 -13.79 9.62 30.44
C ALA A 49 -13.97 10.50 31.69
N GLU A 50 -13.27 10.19 32.77
CA GLU A 50 -13.36 10.93 34.04
C GLU A 50 -12.61 12.26 34.01
N THR A 51 -11.47 12.35 33.32
CA THR A 51 -10.63 13.56 33.34
C THR A 51 -10.92 14.48 32.16
N PHE A 52 -10.88 13.96 30.93
CA PHE A 52 -10.85 14.76 29.70
C PHE A 52 -12.18 14.84 28.94
N CYS A 53 -13.20 14.06 29.31
CA CYS A 53 -14.48 14.11 28.61
C CYS A 53 -15.23 15.42 28.91
N GLU A 54 -15.63 16.16 27.89
CA GLU A 54 -16.47 17.36 28.06
C GLU A 54 -17.96 16.99 28.24
N ASN A 55 -18.37 15.82 27.75
CA ASN A 55 -19.76 15.37 27.70
C ASN A 55 -20.19 14.54 28.93
N LYS A 56 -19.58 14.76 30.10
CA LYS A 56 -19.91 14.04 31.34
C LYS A 56 -21.38 14.22 31.76
N ASN A 57 -21.93 15.40 31.48
CA ASN A 57 -23.30 15.77 31.86
C ASN A 57 -24.39 15.23 30.91
N LYS A 58 -24.01 14.46 29.89
CA LYS A 58 -24.94 13.85 28.90
C LYS A 58 -24.73 12.33 28.86
N PRO A 59 -25.15 11.58 29.89
CA PRO A 59 -24.95 10.13 29.93
C PRO A 59 -25.66 9.40 28.78
N GLN A 60 -26.76 9.97 28.25
CA GLN A 60 -27.56 9.39 27.16
C GLN A 60 -26.80 9.22 25.83
N ILE A 61 -25.66 9.91 25.64
CA ILE A 61 -24.86 9.79 24.41
C ILE A 61 -23.68 8.81 24.52
N HIS A 62 -23.49 8.15 25.67
CA HIS A 62 -22.46 7.13 25.88
C HIS A 62 -21.08 7.51 25.28
N CYS A 63 -20.64 8.74 25.56
CA CYS A 63 -19.43 9.32 24.97
C CYS A 63 -18.17 8.58 25.44
N ASN A 64 -18.02 8.31 26.73
CA ASN A 64 -16.90 7.54 27.31
C ASN A 64 -15.51 8.01 26.84
N GLY A 65 -15.30 9.33 26.71
CA GLY A 65 -14.03 9.91 26.27
C GLY A 65 -13.80 9.91 24.75
N LYS A 66 -14.76 9.48 23.92
CA LYS A 66 -14.67 9.53 22.44
C LYS A 66 -14.46 10.96 21.90
N CYS A 67 -15.00 11.98 22.57
CA CYS A 67 -14.78 13.38 22.22
C CYS A 67 -13.29 13.77 22.26
N TYR A 68 -12.58 13.33 23.30
CA TYR A 68 -11.14 13.54 23.44
C TYR A 68 -10.36 12.81 22.34
N LEU A 69 -10.67 11.52 22.10
CA LEU A 69 -10.02 10.75 21.03
C LEU A 69 -10.18 11.44 19.67
N ASN A 70 -11.40 11.88 19.34
CA ASN A 70 -11.67 12.57 18.07
C ASN A 70 -10.86 13.88 17.96
N LYS A 71 -10.73 14.63 19.05
CA LYS A 71 -9.92 15.86 19.07
C LYS A 71 -8.44 15.57 18.82
N GLN A 72 -7.89 14.47 19.38
CA GLN A 72 -6.49 14.10 19.15
C GLN A 72 -6.26 13.61 17.73
N LEU A 73 -7.16 12.78 17.18
CA LEU A 73 -7.06 12.30 15.80
C LEU A 73 -7.12 13.46 14.80
N LYS A 74 -8.04 14.42 14.99
CA LYS A 74 -8.12 15.63 14.14
C LYS A 74 -6.86 16.49 14.21
N LYS A 75 -6.25 16.63 15.39
CA LYS A 75 -4.99 17.36 15.52
C LYS A 75 -3.86 16.68 14.75
N ALA A 76 -3.77 15.35 14.82
CA ALA A 76 -2.80 14.58 14.05
C ALA A 76 -3.03 14.71 12.52
N ASP A 77 -4.28 14.81 12.09
CA ASP A 77 -4.62 15.05 10.69
C ASP A 77 -4.26 16.47 10.21
N ASN A 78 -4.49 17.48 11.05
CA ASN A 78 -4.22 18.88 10.70
C ASN A 78 -2.73 19.23 10.71
N THR A 79 -1.92 18.56 11.53
CA THR A 79 -0.45 18.72 11.49
C THR A 79 0.16 18.30 10.15
N GLU A 80 -0.53 17.47 9.36
CA GLU A 80 -0.10 17.14 8.00
C GLU A 80 -0.54 18.18 6.95
N SER A 81 -1.46 19.10 7.28
CA SER A 81 -1.97 20.14 6.37
C SER A 81 -1.44 21.55 6.65
N ASP A 82 -0.93 21.81 7.87
CA ASP A 82 -0.46 23.15 8.26
C ASP A 82 0.98 23.45 7.77
N ASP A 83 1.70 22.45 7.25
CA ASP A 83 3.02 22.67 6.65
C ASP A 83 2.92 22.74 5.12
N LYS A 84 2.93 23.99 4.62
CA LYS A 84 3.16 24.42 3.22
C LYS A 84 1.96 24.33 2.28
N GLY A 85 1.34 25.47 1.99
CA GLY A 85 1.08 26.01 0.64
C GLY A 85 0.45 25.13 -0.45
N ILE A 86 -0.08 23.96 -0.13
CA ILE A 86 -0.67 23.03 -1.08
C ILE A 86 -2.19 23.29 -1.08
N PRO A 87 -2.77 23.69 -2.21
CA PRO A 87 -4.20 23.99 -2.28
C PRO A 87 -5.02 22.77 -1.85
N ASN A 88 -6.07 23.03 -1.07
CA ASN A 88 -7.00 22.07 -0.44
C ASN A 88 -7.57 20.98 -1.38
N ALA A 89 -7.38 21.11 -2.70
CA ALA A 89 -7.70 20.11 -3.71
C ALA A 89 -6.78 18.86 -3.63
N ILE A 90 -5.51 19.02 -3.25
CA ILE A 90 -4.55 17.90 -3.16
C ILE A 90 -4.69 17.15 -1.83
N LEU A 91 -5.06 17.84 -0.74
CA LEU A 91 -5.37 17.19 0.55
C LEU A 91 -6.61 16.27 0.48
N LYS A 92 -7.54 16.52 -0.45
CA LYS A 92 -8.67 15.59 -0.72
C LYS A 92 -8.23 14.26 -1.35
N LEU A 93 -7.00 14.15 -1.85
CA LEU A 93 -6.43 12.88 -2.34
C LEU A 93 -5.82 12.03 -1.21
N LYS A 94 -5.78 12.52 0.05
CA LYS A 94 -5.26 11.78 1.21
C LYS A 94 -6.18 10.65 1.68
N SER A 95 -7.42 10.57 1.20
CA SER A 95 -8.13 9.30 1.17
C SER A 95 -7.60 8.52 -0.02
N ILE A 96 -6.55 7.72 0.21
CA ILE A 96 -6.42 6.47 -0.54
C ILE A 96 -7.66 5.68 -0.13
N ASP A 97 -8.77 5.92 -0.81
CA ASP A 97 -9.89 4.99 -0.82
C ASP A 97 -9.31 3.75 -1.49
N LEU A 98 -8.73 2.87 -0.66
CA LEU A 98 -8.45 1.50 -1.00
C LEU A 98 -9.81 0.93 -1.39
N PHE A 99 -10.11 1.04 -2.68
CA PHE A 99 -11.29 0.46 -3.28
C PHE A 99 -11.15 -1.05 -3.08
N MET A 100 -11.76 -1.54 -2.00
CA MET A 100 -11.91 -2.94 -1.72
C MET A 100 -12.84 -3.49 -2.79
N LEU A 101 -12.24 -4.04 -3.86
CA LEU A 101 -12.93 -4.92 -4.80
C LEU A 101 -13.38 -6.15 -4.01
N HIS A 102 -14.59 -6.05 -3.46
CA HIS A 102 -15.18 -7.05 -2.56
C HIS A 102 -15.37 -8.43 -3.21
N ASN A 103 -15.20 -8.56 -4.53
CA ASN A 103 -15.48 -9.80 -5.27
C ASN A 103 -14.31 -10.25 -6.16
N LEU A 104 -13.09 -10.28 -5.63
CA LEU A 104 -12.02 -11.07 -6.26
C LEU A 104 -12.20 -12.53 -5.83
N SER A 105 -12.90 -13.31 -6.66
CA SER A 105 -12.91 -14.77 -6.54
C SER A 105 -11.51 -15.29 -6.85
N TRP A 106 -10.66 -15.43 -5.83
CA TRP A 106 -9.40 -16.13 -5.94
C TRP A 106 -9.68 -17.60 -6.25
N SER A 107 -9.49 -18.02 -7.49
CA SER A 107 -9.26 -19.42 -7.76
C SER A 107 -7.77 -19.68 -7.54
N PHE A 108 -7.44 -20.43 -6.49
CA PHE A 108 -6.17 -21.15 -6.49
C PHE A 108 -6.28 -22.23 -7.56
N GLY A 109 -5.88 -21.88 -8.79
CA GLY A 109 -5.61 -22.88 -9.78
C GLY A 109 -4.48 -23.76 -9.25
N ASN A 110 -4.71 -25.06 -9.11
CA ASN A 110 -3.62 -26.00 -8.91
C ASN A 110 -2.75 -25.92 -10.16
N TYR A 111 -1.66 -25.16 -10.10
CA TYR A 111 -0.64 -25.17 -11.12
C TYR A 111 0.01 -26.55 -11.09
N LEU A 112 -0.50 -27.48 -11.90
CA LEU A 112 0.22 -28.69 -12.26
C LEU A 112 1.43 -28.25 -13.08
N PHE A 113 2.54 -28.08 -12.40
CA PHE A 113 3.83 -27.85 -13.02
C PHE A 113 4.30 -29.14 -13.68
N SER A 114 3.87 -29.36 -14.91
CA SER A 114 4.58 -30.28 -15.80
C SER A 114 5.86 -29.57 -16.25
N LEU A 115 6.99 -29.95 -15.66
CA LEU A 115 8.29 -29.75 -16.31
C LEU A 115 8.28 -30.58 -17.59
N ASP A 116 7.76 -30.01 -18.67
CA ASP A 116 8.13 -30.49 -19.98
C ASP A 116 9.59 -30.08 -20.19
N LYS A 117 10.48 -31.06 -20.08
CA LYS A 117 11.91 -30.89 -20.30
C LYS A 117 12.14 -30.90 -21.82
N SER A 118 11.51 -29.98 -22.53
CA SER A 118 11.75 -29.77 -23.95
C SER A 118 12.91 -28.77 -24.11
N THR A 119 14.04 -29.30 -24.56
CA THR A 119 15.26 -28.53 -24.87
C THR A 119 14.97 -27.41 -25.87
N PRO A 120 15.58 -26.22 -25.75
CA PRO A 120 15.35 -25.14 -26.70
C PRO A 120 15.99 -25.48 -28.05
N ILE A 121 15.16 -25.75 -29.06
CA ILE A 121 15.54 -25.53 -30.45
C ILE A 121 15.23 -24.06 -30.75
N TYR A 122 16.26 -23.23 -30.80
CA TYR A 122 16.13 -21.83 -31.20
C TYR A 122 15.73 -21.75 -32.67
N ASN A 123 14.52 -21.27 -32.95
CA ASN A 123 14.08 -20.91 -34.30
C ASN A 123 13.98 -19.38 -34.40
N SER A 124 15.08 -18.74 -34.79
CA SER A 124 15.28 -17.29 -34.82
C SER A 124 14.53 -16.56 -35.97
N LEU A 125 13.70 -17.25 -36.75
CA LEU A 125 13.17 -16.71 -38.02
C LEU A 125 11.69 -16.32 -38.04
N ASN A 126 10.91 -16.60 -36.98
CA ASN A 126 9.48 -16.26 -36.96
C ASN A 126 9.12 -15.02 -36.11
N LEU A 127 10.12 -14.37 -35.49
CA LEU A 127 9.88 -13.27 -34.55
C LEU A 127 9.78 -11.88 -35.20
N LEU A 128 10.07 -11.75 -36.51
CA LEU A 128 10.09 -10.44 -37.19
C LEU A 128 9.01 -10.25 -38.27
N THR A 129 8.34 -11.31 -38.72
CA THR A 129 7.50 -11.25 -39.94
C THR A 129 6.00 -11.04 -39.70
N GLY A 130 5.48 -11.35 -38.51
CA GLY A 130 4.03 -11.28 -38.24
C GLY A 130 3.52 -9.94 -37.70
N TYR A 131 4.36 -9.17 -37.00
CA TYR A 131 3.90 -8.07 -36.15
C TYR A 131 3.69 -6.73 -36.89
N TYR A 132 4.37 -6.48 -38.02
CA TYR A 132 4.34 -5.16 -38.66
C TYR A 132 3.18 -4.93 -39.63
N ASN A 133 2.55 -5.99 -40.16
CA ASN A 133 1.56 -5.85 -41.24
C ASN A 133 0.12 -5.60 -40.78
N SER A 134 -0.23 -5.88 -39.52
CA SER A 134 -1.63 -5.86 -39.07
C SER A 134 -2.06 -4.59 -38.32
N LEU A 135 -1.13 -3.69 -37.98
CA LEU A 135 -1.40 -2.56 -37.09
C LEU A 135 -1.81 -1.25 -37.79
N PHE A 136 -1.67 -1.12 -39.11
CA PHE A 136 -2.03 0.10 -39.82
C PHE A 136 -2.69 -0.14 -41.19
N ARG A 137 -4.01 -0.39 -41.19
CA ARG A 137 -4.86 -0.08 -42.37
C ARG A 137 -6.23 0.45 -41.94
N PRO A 138 -6.60 1.69 -42.34
CA PRO A 138 -7.94 2.22 -42.15
C PRO A 138 -8.95 1.58 -43.14
N PRO A 139 -10.26 1.57 -42.80
CA PRO A 139 -11.29 0.91 -43.59
C PRO A 139 -11.58 1.67 -44.90
N LYS A 140 -11.79 0.92 -45.99
CA LYS A 140 -12.23 1.50 -47.27
C LYS A 140 -13.76 1.55 -47.28
N PHE A 141 -14.33 2.75 -47.29
CA PHE A 141 -15.74 2.95 -47.60
C PHE A 141 -15.92 2.86 -49.12
N ILE A 142 -16.95 2.13 -49.54
CA ILE A 142 -17.36 1.90 -50.94
C ILE A 142 -17.79 3.20 -51.60
#